data_AF-A0A3M2YYY9-F1
#
_entry.id   AF-A0A3M2YYY9-F1
#
_cell.length_a   1.000
_cell.length_b   1.000
_cell.length_c   1.000
_cell.angle_alpha   90.00
_cell.angle_beta   90.00
_cell.angle_gamma   90.00
#
_symmetry.space_group_name_H-M   'P 1'
#
loop_
_entity.id
_entity.type
_entity.pdbx_description
1 polymer ?
#
loop_
_entity_poly.entity_id
_entity_poly.type
_entity_poly.pdbx_seq_one_letter_code
_entity_poly.pdbx_strand_id
1 'polypeptide(L)'
;MRETPFFIDGPEGQLEALYQDVPDARGVALICHPNPIQGGTMLNKVVSTLQRTARDQGLITLRFNYRGVGASAGTSVAGPGEIDDAQAAAQWLRAQHPDLPMTLFGFSFGGYVAANLGGRLEAP
;
A
#
# COMPACT_ATOMS: atom_id res chain seq x y z
N MET A 1 -5.64 18.03 -4.76
CA MET A 1 -6.54 16.88 -4.56
C MET A 1 -6.34 16.30 -3.18
N ARG A 2 -7.39 15.72 -2.59
CA ARG A 2 -7.39 15.06 -1.28
C ARG A 2 -7.39 13.55 -1.51
N GLU A 3 -6.85 12.78 -0.57
CA GLU A 3 -7.02 11.33 -0.55
C GLU A 3 -8.49 10.94 -0.35
N THR A 4 -8.94 9.91 -1.09
CA THR A 4 -10.26 9.30 -1.00
C THR A 4 -10.17 7.99 -0.23
N PRO A 5 -10.92 7.84 0.89
CA PRO A 5 -10.99 6.59 1.64
C PRO A 5 -11.88 5.57 0.95
N PHE A 6 -11.48 4.30 0.99
CA PHE A 6 -12.26 3.16 0.49
C PHE A 6 -11.73 1.85 1.07
N PHE A 7 -12.30 0.73 0.65
CA PHE A 7 -11.84 -0.61 1.03
C PHE A 7 -11.44 -1.42 -0.20
N ILE A 8 -10.44 -2.28 -0.01
CA ILE A 8 -9.95 -3.26 -0.99
C ILE A 8 -10.30 -4.65 -0.48
N ASP A 9 -10.74 -5.55 -1.38
CA ASP A 9 -10.89 -6.96 -1.03
C ASP A 9 -9.52 -7.58 -0.73
N GLY A 10 -9.29 -7.96 0.53
CA GLY A 10 -8.06 -8.62 0.98
C GLY A 10 -8.26 -10.10 1.33
N PRO A 11 -7.16 -10.84 1.56
CA PRO A 11 -7.20 -12.29 1.84
C PRO A 11 -8.00 -12.68 3.10
N GLU A 12 -8.06 -11.81 4.10
CA GLU A 12 -8.82 -12.00 5.34
C GLU A 12 -9.99 -11.01 5.50
N GLY A 13 -10.46 -10.46 4.38
CA GLY A 13 -11.55 -9.48 4.34
C GLY A 13 -11.08 -8.09 3.90
N GLN A 14 -11.94 -7.09 4.12
CA GLN A 14 -11.72 -5.73 3.64
C GLN A 14 -10.45 -5.11 4.23
N LEU A 15 -9.64 -4.45 3.40
CA LEU A 15 -8.48 -3.65 3.79
C LEU A 15 -8.81 -2.16 3.64
N GLU A 16 -8.69 -1.39 4.71
CA GLU A 16 -8.88 0.05 4.69
C GLU A 16 -7.75 0.74 3.91
N ALA A 17 -8.10 1.64 3.00
CA ALA A 17 -7.13 2.31 2.13
C ALA A 17 -7.44 3.79 1.87
N LEU A 18 -6.39 4.52 1.52
CA LEU A 18 -6.43 5.91 1.06
C LEU A 18 -5.77 6.00 -0.32
N TYR A 19 -6.58 6.37 -1.31
CA TYR A 19 -6.17 6.56 -2.69
C TYR A 19 -6.08 8.04 -3.04
N GLN A 20 -5.05 8.46 -3.74
CA GLN A 20 -4.98 9.80 -4.31
C GLN A 20 -4.56 9.75 -5.77
N ASP A 21 -5.45 10.26 -6.61
CA ASP A 21 -5.22 10.43 -8.04
C ASP A 21 -4.30 11.61 -8.35
N VAL A 22 -3.61 11.53 -9.49
CA VAL A 22 -2.75 12.59 -10.02
C VAL A 22 -2.97 12.69 -11.54
N PRO A 23 -3.36 13.87 -12.07
CA PRO A 23 -3.46 14.11 -13.51
C PRO A 23 -2.13 13.88 -14.21
N ASP A 24 -2.19 13.31 -15.42
CA ASP A 24 -1.01 13.00 -16.24
C ASP A 24 0.05 12.19 -15.46
N ALA A 25 -0.41 11.29 -14.58
CA ALA A 25 0.46 10.48 -13.75
C ALA A 25 1.42 9.65 -14.61
N ARG A 26 2.68 9.66 -14.19
CA ARG A 26 3.74 8.90 -14.85
C ARG A 26 3.96 7.51 -14.26
N GLY A 27 3.16 7.13 -13.26
CA GLY A 27 3.31 5.91 -12.50
C GLY A 27 2.37 5.87 -11.28
N VAL A 28 2.38 4.73 -10.60
CA VAL A 28 1.64 4.50 -9.35
C VAL A 28 2.60 4.13 -8.23
N ALA A 29 2.24 4.45 -6.99
CA ALA A 29 3.00 4.17 -5.79
C ALA A 29 2.14 3.41 -4.77
N LEU A 30 2.56 2.19 -4.41
CA LEU A 30 1.99 1.45 -3.28
C LEU A 30 2.86 1.64 -2.04
N ILE A 31 2.26 2.04 -0.92
CA ILE A 31 3.01 2.46 0.27
C ILE A 31 2.63 1.58 1.47
N CYS A 32 3.62 0.81 1.93
CA CYS A 32 3.54 -0.18 2.98
C CYS A 32 4.00 0.41 4.33
N HIS A 33 3.17 0.29 5.37
CA HIS A 33 3.38 0.95 6.66
C HIS A 33 4.26 0.13 7.63
N PRO A 34 4.79 0.71 8.73
CA PRO A 34 5.66 0.00 9.68
C PRO A 34 4.90 -1.02 10.53
N ASN A 35 5.60 -1.69 11.45
CA ASN A 35 5.09 -2.89 12.13
C ASN A 35 3.69 -2.68 12.75
N PRO A 36 2.67 -3.47 12.34
CA PRO A 36 1.29 -3.34 12.83
C PRO A 36 1.15 -3.61 14.34
N ILE A 37 1.90 -4.56 14.89
CA ILE A 37 1.85 -4.93 16.32
C ILE A 37 2.44 -3.81 17.20
N GLN A 38 3.32 -2.97 16.66
CA GLN A 38 3.93 -1.84 17.36
C GLN A 38 3.17 -0.52 17.12
N GLY A 39 1.92 -0.58 16.66
CA GLY A 39 1.08 0.60 16.40
C GLY A 39 1.36 1.29 15.06
N GLY A 40 2.05 0.62 14.13
CA GLY A 40 2.20 1.09 12.76
C GLY A 40 0.86 1.09 12.02
N THR A 41 0.59 2.17 11.28
CA THR A 41 -0.61 2.32 10.45
C THR A 41 -0.27 3.10 9.19
N MET A 42 -1.17 3.08 8.19
CA MET A 42 -1.04 3.91 6.99
C MET A 42 -0.93 5.41 7.33
N LEU A 43 -1.40 5.85 8.50
CA LEU A 43 -1.35 7.23 8.96
C LEU A 43 -0.03 7.63 9.63
N ASN A 44 0.93 6.70 9.74
CA ASN A 44 2.26 7.01 10.26
C ASN A 44 2.88 8.22 9.53
N LYS A 45 3.60 9.08 10.27
CA LYS A 45 4.16 10.32 9.72
C LYS A 45 5.18 10.08 8.60
N VAL A 46 5.99 9.01 8.69
CA VAL A 46 6.94 8.63 7.63
C VAL A 46 6.19 8.15 6.39
N VAL A 47 5.17 7.31 6.57
CA VAL A 47 4.29 6.86 5.47
C VAL A 47 3.61 8.04 4.78
N SER A 48 3.10 8.98 5.57
CA SER A 48 2.49 10.21 5.05
C SER A 48 3.51 11.09 4.31
N THR A 49 4.77 11.11 4.74
CA THR A 49 5.85 11.78 4.00
C THR A 49 6.16 11.09 2.69
N LEU A 50 6.29 9.75 2.68
CA LEU A 50 6.50 8.98 1.45
C LEU A 50 5.36 9.22 0.45
N GLN A 51 4.12 9.24 0.92
CA GLN A 51 2.95 9.55 0.10
C GLN A 51 3.05 10.93 -0.55
N ARG A 52 3.31 11.97 0.24
CA ARG A 52 3.47 13.32 -0.29
C ARG A 52 4.60 13.40 -1.30
N THR A 53 5.75 12.81 -1.00
CA THR A 53 6.91 12.79 -1.91
C THR A 53 6.57 12.08 -3.22
N ALA A 54 5.93 10.90 -3.19
CA ALA A 54 5.55 10.18 -4.39
C ALA A 54 4.57 10.99 -5.26
N ARG A 55 3.53 11.56 -4.64
CA ARG A 55 2.57 12.45 -5.32
C ARG A 55 3.26 13.65 -5.96
N ASP A 56 4.15 14.31 -5.23
CA ASP A 56 4.86 15.51 -5.70
C ASP A 56 5.84 15.16 -6.84
N GLN A 57 6.18 13.88 -7.04
CA GLN A 57 6.91 13.34 -8.18
C GLN A 57 6.00 12.87 -9.35
N GLY A 58 4.70 13.13 -9.28
CA GLY A 58 3.74 12.80 -10.34
C GLY A 58 3.22 11.36 -10.31
N LEU A 59 3.24 10.70 -9.14
CA LEU A 59 2.72 9.35 -8.96
C LEU A 59 1.33 9.37 -8.32
N ILE A 60 0.41 8.57 -8.85
CA ILE A 60 -0.81 8.19 -8.13
C ILE A 60 -0.40 7.39 -6.89
N THR A 61 -1.01 7.64 -5.74
CA THR A 61 -0.59 6.99 -4.48
C THR A 61 -1.69 6.17 -3.86
N LEU A 62 -1.36 4.97 -3.40
CA LEU A 62 -2.17 4.14 -2.53
C LEU A 62 -1.38 3.81 -1.26
N ARG A 63 -1.97 4.09 -0.11
CA ARG A 63 -1.56 3.54 1.19
C ARG A 63 -2.74 2.82 1.79
N PHE A 64 -2.48 1.76 2.53
CA PHE A 64 -3.52 0.89 3.10
C PHE A 64 -3.07 0.39 4.46
N ASN A 65 -4.02 -0.01 5.30
CA ASN A 65 -3.76 -0.71 6.54
C ASN A 65 -3.74 -2.23 6.28
N TYR A 66 -2.73 -2.93 6.79
CA TYR A 66 -2.73 -4.40 6.76
C TYR A 66 -3.90 -4.99 7.55
N ARG A 67 -4.13 -6.31 7.41
CA ARG A 67 -5.11 -7.03 8.22
C ARG A 67 -4.98 -6.71 9.71
N GLY A 68 -6.10 -6.51 10.38
CA GLY A 68 -6.17 -6.20 11.82
C GLY A 68 -5.68 -4.81 12.24
N VAL A 69 -5.38 -3.91 11.30
CA VAL A 69 -4.99 -2.52 11.60
C VAL A 69 -6.10 -1.56 11.18
N GLY A 70 -6.44 -0.59 12.05
CA GLY A 70 -7.48 0.40 11.74
C GLY A 70 -8.83 -0.27 11.49
N ALA A 71 -9.44 0.01 10.34
CA ALA A 71 -10.68 -0.63 9.91
C ALA A 71 -10.48 -1.87 9.01
N SER A 72 -9.24 -2.31 8.79
CA SER A 72 -8.96 -3.54 8.05
C SER A 72 -9.36 -4.78 8.86
N ALA A 73 -10.03 -5.72 8.20
CA ALA A 73 -10.46 -6.99 8.76
C ALA A 73 -9.28 -7.92 9.12
N GLY A 74 -9.57 -9.03 9.81
CA GLY A 74 -8.58 -10.04 10.16
C GLY A 74 -7.73 -9.69 11.39
N THR A 75 -6.60 -10.36 11.53
CA THR A 75 -5.65 -10.12 12.64
C THR A 75 -4.22 -10.18 12.12
N SER A 76 -3.45 -9.13 12.39
CA SER A 76 -2.03 -9.10 12.02
C SER A 76 -1.20 -9.87 13.03
N VAL A 77 -0.23 -10.64 12.50
CA VAL A 77 0.84 -11.25 13.29
C VAL A 77 2.23 -10.73 12.87
N ALA A 78 2.27 -9.67 12.07
CA ALA A 78 3.50 -9.10 11.49
C ALA A 78 4.36 -10.16 10.79
N GLY A 79 3.73 -10.91 9.88
CA GLY A 79 4.30 -12.06 9.20
C GLY A 79 4.15 -12.00 7.67
N PRO A 80 4.10 -13.17 7.02
CA PRO A 80 3.95 -13.24 5.56
C PRO A 80 2.57 -12.81 5.03
N GLY A 81 1.51 -12.88 5.86
CA GLY A 81 0.16 -12.51 5.44
C GLY A 81 0.05 -11.05 4.99
N GLU A 82 0.82 -10.16 5.60
CA GLU A 82 0.87 -8.75 5.22
C GLU A 82 1.47 -8.53 3.80
N ILE A 83 2.24 -9.49 3.28
CA ILE A 83 2.69 -9.51 1.88
C ILE A 83 1.52 -9.85 0.96
N ASP A 84 0.63 -10.75 1.37
CA ASP A 84 -0.57 -11.09 0.60
C ASP A 84 -1.56 -9.92 0.58
N ASP A 85 -1.68 -9.19 1.70
CA ASP A 85 -2.48 -7.95 1.76
C ASP A 85 -1.91 -6.89 0.79
N ALA A 86 -0.58 -6.71 0.78
CA ALA A 86 0.08 -5.80 -0.14
C ALA A 86 -0.09 -6.23 -1.60
N GLN A 87 -0.10 -7.54 -1.88
CA GLN A 87 -0.36 -8.07 -3.21
C GLN A 87 -1.79 -7.78 -3.67
N ALA A 88 -2.79 -7.90 -2.80
CA ALA A 88 -4.17 -7.52 -3.11
C ALA A 88 -4.28 -6.02 -3.45
N ALA A 89 -3.62 -5.16 -2.66
CA ALA A 89 -3.56 -3.73 -2.93
C ALA A 89 -2.84 -3.39 -4.26
N ALA A 90 -1.76 -4.11 -4.58
CA ALA A 90 -1.05 -3.96 -5.85
C ALA A 90 -1.91 -4.40 -7.04
N GLN A 91 -2.62 -5.52 -6.92
CA GLN A 91 -3.54 -6.00 -7.96
C GLN A 91 -4.67 -5.00 -8.21
N TRP A 92 -5.24 -4.43 -7.15
CA TRP A 92 -6.23 -3.37 -7.29
C TRP A 92 -5.67 -2.16 -8.04
N LEU A 93 -4.48 -1.66 -7.66
CA LEU A 93 -3.82 -0.55 -8.36
C LEU A 93 -3.57 -0.87 -9.84
N ARG A 94 -3.07 -2.08 -10.13
CA ARG A 94 -2.79 -2.54 -11.50
C ARG A 94 -4.07 -2.63 -12.33
N ALA A 95 -5.18 -3.05 -11.75
CA ALA A 95 -6.46 -3.11 -12.44
C ALA A 95 -6.99 -1.71 -12.79
N GLN A 96 -6.75 -0.71 -11.94
CA GLN A 96 -7.12 0.69 -12.23
C GLN A 96 -6.19 1.33 -13.27
N HIS A 97 -4.90 1.00 -13.22
CA HIS A 97 -3.84 1.64 -14.01
C HIS A 97 -2.90 0.61 -14.66
N PRO A 98 -3.39 -0.17 -15.64
CA PRO A 98 -2.65 -1.30 -16.19
C PRO A 98 -1.32 -0.90 -16.84
N ASP A 99 -1.30 0.25 -17.51
CA ASP A 99 -0.17 0.72 -18.34
C ASP A 99 0.86 1.55 -17.56
N LEU A 100 0.60 1.87 -16.29
CA LEU A 100 1.50 2.69 -15.48
C LEU A 100 2.53 1.84 -14.74
N PRO A 101 3.82 2.26 -14.70
CA PRO A 101 4.82 1.60 -13.88
C PRO A 101 4.46 1.73 -12.39
N MET A 102 4.75 0.69 -11.61
CA MET A 102 4.45 0.63 -10.19
C MET A 102 5.74 0.71 -9.37
N THR A 103 5.77 1.64 -8.42
CA THR A 103 6.83 1.77 -7.42
C THR A 103 6.33 1.33 -6.07
N LEU A 104 7.09 0.48 -5.38
CA LEU A 104 6.79 0.05 -4.02
C LEU A 104 7.60 0.88 -3.02
N PHE A 105 6.90 1.46 -2.04
CA PHE A 105 7.50 2.15 -0.91
C PHE A 105 7.19 1.41 0.37
N GLY A 106 8.15 1.41 1.30
CA GLY A 106 7.97 0.76 2.59
C GLY A 106 8.84 1.38 3.68
N PHE A 107 8.31 1.47 4.89
CA PHE A 107 9.06 1.92 6.07
C PHE A 107 9.14 0.81 7.12
N SER A 108 10.35 0.48 7.58
CA SER A 108 10.61 -0.58 8.57
C SER A 108 10.02 -1.93 8.12
N PHE A 109 9.08 -2.52 8.86
CA PHE A 109 8.35 -3.73 8.43
C PHE A 109 7.71 -3.57 7.05
N GLY A 110 7.21 -2.37 6.71
CA GLY A 110 6.68 -2.10 5.38
C GLY A 110 7.75 -2.20 4.28
N GLY A 111 9.02 -1.95 4.59
CA GLY A 111 10.14 -2.20 3.68
C GLY A 111 10.36 -3.69 3.42
N TYR A 112 10.25 -4.52 4.45
CA TYR A 112 10.25 -5.98 4.31
C TYR A 112 9.10 -6.46 3.42
N VAL A 113 7.88 -5.96 3.66
CA VAL A 113 6.70 -6.30 2.86
C VAL A 113 6.88 -5.87 1.40
N ALA A 114 7.28 -4.62 1.16
CA ALA A 114 7.49 -4.07 -0.18
C ALA A 114 8.57 -4.84 -0.96
N ALA A 115 9.69 -5.21 -0.32
CA ALA A 115 10.75 -5.97 -0.99
C ALA A 115 10.30 -7.38 -1.39
N ASN A 116 9.59 -8.10 -0.52
CA ASN A 116 9.07 -9.43 -0.84
C ASN A 116 8.00 -9.37 -1.93
N LEU A 117 7.11 -8.37 -1.88
CA LEU A 117 6.14 -8.16 -2.95
C LEU A 117 6.84 -7.87 -4.28
N GLY A 118 7.88 -7.02 -4.29
CA GLY A 118 8.68 -6.76 -5.48
C GLY A 118 9.20 -8.06 -6.11
N GLY A 119 9.78 -8.95 -5.30
CA GLY A 119 10.21 -10.27 -5.77
C GLY A 119 9.08 -11.14 -6.35
N ARG A 120 7.85 -11.07 -5.81
CA ARG A 120 6.69 -11.77 -6.38
C ARG A 120 6.23 -11.18 -7.70
N LEU A 121 6.31 -9.87 -7.87
CA LEU A 121 5.84 -9.17 -9.08
C LEU A 121 6.84 -9.26 -10.24
N GLU A 122 8.12 -9.45 -9.93
CA GLU A 122 9.18 -9.66 -10.94
C GLU A 122 9.35 -11.14 -11.31
N ALA A 123 8.77 -12.07 -10.53
CA ALA A 123 8.78 -13.49 -10.86
C ALA A 123 7.97 -13.74 -12.15
N PRO A 124 8.51 -14.53 -13.10
CA PRO A 124 7.87 -14.80 -14.39
C PRO A 124 6.60 -15.67 -14.28
#